data_AF-A0A945BAI8-F1
#
_entry.id   AF-A0A945BAI8-F1
#
_cell.length_a   1.000
_cell.length_b   1.000
_cell.length_c   1.000
_cell.angle_alpha   90.00
_cell.angle_beta   90.00
_cell.angle_gamma   90.00
#
_symmetry.space_group_name_H-M   'P 1'
#
loop_
_entity.id
_entity.type
_entity.pdbx_description
1 polymer ?
#
loop_
_entity_poly.entity_id
_entity_poly.type
_entity_poly.pdbx_seq_one_letter_code
_entity_poly.pdbx_strand_id
1 'polypeptide(L)' 'HDIGDILSESLEHEAVTAEVYYDLLKLVEGESVVLEEYAREMIHLEEQHLDEVNKMLRTPGDLAPFEV' A
#
# COMPACT_ATOMS: atom_id res chain seq x y z
N HIS A 1 18.62 -12.25 -4.57
CA HIS A 1 17.81 -11.31 -3.80
C HIS A 1 18.12 -11.49 -2.35
N ASP A 2 18.50 -10.40 -1.70
CA ASP A 2 18.50 -10.28 -0.25
C ASP A 2 17.07 -9.94 0.24
N ILE A 3 16.83 -10.01 1.53
CA ILE A 3 15.54 -9.66 2.15
C ILE A 3 15.16 -8.21 1.84
N GLY A 4 16.13 -7.28 1.79
CA GLY A 4 15.88 -5.89 1.40
C GLY A 4 15.39 -5.72 -0.04
N ASP A 5 15.91 -6.51 -0.98
CA ASP A 5 15.44 -6.49 -2.38
C ASP A 5 13.99 -6.97 -2.46
N ILE A 6 13.66 -8.05 -1.73
CA ILE A 6 12.30 -8.62 -1.69
C ILE A 6 11.31 -7.60 -1.09
N LEU A 7 11.69 -6.95 0.00
CA LEU A 7 10.84 -5.93 0.65
C LEU A 7 10.65 -4.70 -0.23
N SER A 8 11.66 -4.30 -1.00
CA SER A 8 11.54 -3.18 -1.94
C SER A 8 10.62 -3.51 -3.11
N GLU A 9 10.73 -4.72 -3.68
CA GLU A 9 9.84 -5.23 -4.72
C GLU A 9 8.38 -5.34 -4.20
N SER A 10 8.20 -5.83 -2.97
CA SER A 10 6.89 -5.84 -2.29
C SER A 10 6.32 -4.43 -2.13
N LEU A 11 7.13 -3.46 -1.68
CA LEU A 11 6.70 -2.08 -1.49
C LEU A 11 6.22 -1.45 -2.80
N GLU A 12 6.95 -1.65 -3.90
CA GLU A 12 6.54 -1.17 -5.23
C GLU A 12 5.23 -1.83 -5.68
N HIS A 13 5.09 -3.14 -5.47
CA HIS A 13 3.90 -3.89 -5.86
C HIS A 13 2.65 -3.46 -5.06
N GLU A 14 2.80 -3.25 -3.76
CA GLU A 14 1.72 -2.77 -2.87
C GLU A 14 1.30 -1.35 -3.24
N ALA A 15 2.25 -0.45 -3.58
CA ALA A 15 1.94 0.90 -4.03
C ALA A 15 1.11 0.90 -5.33
N VAL A 16 1.49 0.08 -6.31
CA VAL A 16 0.71 -0.09 -7.55
C VAL A 16 -0.67 -0.70 -7.26
N THR A 17 -0.75 -1.65 -6.34
CA THR A 17 -2.01 -2.28 -5.95
C THR A 17 -2.97 -1.27 -5.30
N ALA A 18 -2.46 -0.40 -4.43
CA ALA A 18 -3.23 0.68 -3.83
C ALA A 18 -3.79 1.65 -4.89
N GLU A 19 -2.99 2.02 -5.90
CA GLU A 19 -3.44 2.85 -7.02
C GLU A 19 -4.63 2.22 -7.77
N VAL A 20 -4.59 0.90 -8.00
CA VAL A 20 -5.70 0.18 -8.64
C VAL A 20 -6.98 0.26 -7.81
N TYR A 21 -6.89 0.17 -6.48
CA TYR A 21 -8.07 0.33 -5.61
C TYR A 21 -8.60 1.76 -5.58
N TYR A 22 -7.72 2.78 -5.65
CA TYR A 22 -8.16 4.17 -5.84
C TYR A 22 -8.91 4.37 -7.16
N ASP A 23 -8.45 3.75 -8.25
CA ASP A 23 -9.14 3.82 -9.52
C ASP A 23 -10.47 3.06 -9.50
N LEU A 24 -10.53 1.90 -8.82
CA LEU A 24 -11.80 1.21 -8.56
C LEU A 24 -12.78 2.10 -7.79
N LEU A 25 -12.33 2.77 -6.71
CA LEU A 25 -13.17 3.67 -5.93
C LEU A 25 -13.78 4.78 -6.79
N LYS A 26 -12.97 5.42 -7.65
CA LYS A 26 -13.45 6.45 -8.59
C LYS A 26 -14.50 5.91 -9.58
N LEU A 27 -14.36 4.66 -10.00
CA LEU A 27 -15.29 4.04 -10.96
C LEU A 27 -16.64 3.67 -10.34
N VAL A 28 -16.67 3.37 -9.03
CA VAL A 28 -17.87 2.87 -8.34
C VAL A 28 -18.55 3.91 -7.45
N GLU A 29 -17.91 5.07 -7.27
CA GLU A 29 -18.43 6.20 -6.48
C GLU A 29 -19.81 6.64 -6.97
N GLY A 30 -20.80 6.61 -6.08
CA GLY A 30 -22.19 6.99 -6.36
C GLY A 30 -23.00 5.92 -7.10
N GLU A 31 -22.37 4.83 -7.55
CA GLU A 31 -23.01 3.74 -8.29
C GLU A 31 -23.24 2.51 -7.40
N SER A 32 -22.30 2.19 -6.51
CA SER A 32 -22.41 1.02 -5.64
C SER A 32 -21.70 1.21 -4.31
N VAL A 33 -22.50 1.50 -3.27
CA VAL A 33 -22.01 1.61 -1.88
C VAL A 33 -21.22 0.39 -1.44
N VAL A 34 -21.63 -0.82 -1.85
CA VAL A 34 -20.91 -2.06 -1.47
C VAL A 34 -19.50 -2.10 -2.07
N LEU A 35 -19.35 -1.66 -3.32
CA LEU A 35 -18.04 -1.64 -3.98
C LEU A 35 -17.17 -0.49 -3.47
N GLU A 36 -17.78 0.64 -3.09
CA GLU A 36 -17.05 1.73 -2.43
C GLU A 36 -16.46 1.29 -1.10
N GLU A 37 -17.25 0.66 -0.23
CA GLU A 37 -16.77 0.18 1.06
C GLU A 37 -15.68 -0.88 0.89
N TYR A 38 -15.84 -1.79 -0.07
CA TYR A 38 -14.80 -2.75 -0.43
C TYR A 38 -13.50 -2.06 -0.88
N ALA A 39 -13.59 -1.10 -1.81
CA ALA A 39 -12.42 -0.37 -2.30
C ALA A 39 -11.72 0.40 -1.17
N ARG A 40 -12.48 1.03 -0.27
CA ARG A 40 -11.95 1.75 0.91
C ARG A 40 -11.25 0.81 1.90
N GLU A 41 -11.83 -0.35 2.18
CA GLU A 41 -11.21 -1.36 3.04
C GLU A 41 -9.89 -1.88 2.45
N MET A 42 -9.88 -2.17 1.14
CA MET A 42 -8.66 -2.63 0.47
C MET A 42 -7.58 -1.55 0.45
N ILE A 43 -7.91 -0.29 0.14
CA ILE A 43 -6.96 0.84 0.21
C ILE A 43 -6.33 0.91 1.60
N HIS A 44 -7.13 0.83 2.66
CA HIS A 44 -6.64 0.89 4.03
C HIS A 44 -5.67 -0.26 4.37
N LEU A 45 -5.96 -1.48 3.92
CA LEU A 45 -5.09 -2.63 4.12
C LEU A 45 -3.76 -2.46 3.39
N GLU A 46 -3.76 -2.01 2.14
CA GLU A 46 -2.52 -1.78 1.39
C GLU A 46 -1.67 -0.65 2.00
N GLU A 47 -2.30 0.45 2.45
CA GLU A 47 -1.58 1.52 3.17
C GLU A 47 -0.94 1.00 4.47
N GLN A 48 -1.62 0.11 5.19
CA GLN A 48 -1.05 -0.53 6.38
C GLN A 48 0.13 -1.44 6.03
N HIS A 49 0.03 -2.24 4.97
CA HIS A 49 1.13 -3.09 4.52
C HIS A 49 2.36 -2.25 4.11
N LEU A 50 2.14 -1.18 3.34
CA LEU A 50 3.20 -0.24 2.97
C LEU A 50 3.91 0.34 4.20
N ASP A 51 3.16 0.71 5.23
CA ASP A 51 3.72 1.20 6.50
C ASP A 51 4.53 0.15 7.25
N GLU A 52 4.11 -1.12 7.21
CA GLU A 52 4.83 -2.24 7.83
C GLU A 52 6.13 -2.56 7.08
N VAL A 53 6.08 -2.66 5.75
CA VAL A 53 7.25 -2.89 4.89
C VAL A 53 8.25 -1.74 5.02
N ASN A 54 7.77 -0.50 5.02
CA ASN A 54 8.62 0.68 5.27
C ASN A 54 9.34 0.60 6.62
N LYS A 55 8.69 0.12 7.69
CA LYS A 55 9.35 -0.07 8.99
C LYS A 55 10.41 -1.16 8.95
N MET A 56 10.19 -2.23 8.18
CA MET A 56 11.15 -3.32 8.02
C MET A 56 12.39 -2.90 7.23
N LEU A 57 12.27 -1.93 6.31
CA LEU A 57 13.37 -1.40 5.50
C LEU A 57 14.22 -0.34 6.23
N ARG A 58 13.72 0.26 7.33
CA ARG A 58 14.46 1.25 8.10
C ARG A 58 15.60 0.63 8.92
N THR A 59 16.71 1.35 9.02
CA THR A 59 17.78 1.04 9.97
C THR A 59 17.35 1.32 11.43
N PRO A 60 17.84 0.54 12.42
CA PRO A 60 17.51 0.77 13.82
C PRO A 60 17.87 2.19 14.28
N GLY A 61 16.88 2.95 14.75
CA GLY A 61 17.05 4.33 15.23
C GLY A 61 16.58 5.41 14.24
N ASP A 62 16.18 5.05 13.03
CA ASP A 62 15.64 5.99 12.06
C ASP A 62 14.11 6.16 12.22
N LEU A 63 13.66 7.42 12.25
CA LEU A 63 12.25 7.79 12.37
C LEU A 63 11.66 8.29 11.06
N ALA A 64 12.52 8.64 10.08
CA ALA A 64 12.09 9.09 8.77
C ALA A 64 11.49 7.93 7.95
N PRO A 65 10.53 8.19 7.05
CA PRO A 65 10.14 7.25 6.00
C PRO A 65 11.36 6.75 5.23
N PHE A 66 11.33 5.46 4.83
CA PHE A 66 12.35 4.95 3.93
C PHE A 66 12.14 5.59 2.56
N GLU A 67 13.13 6.37 2.10
CA GLU A 67 13.14 6.95 0.76
C GLU A 67 13.93 6.02 -0.17
N VAL A 68 13.30 5.63 -1.29
CA VAL A 68 13.91 4.79 -2.34
C VAL A 68 14.78 5.64 -3.27
#